data_AF-A0A835VRT6-F1
#
_entry.id   AF-A0A835VRT6-F1
#
_cell.length_a   1.000
_cell.length_b   1.000
_cell.length_c   1.000
_cell.angle_alpha   90.00
_cell.angle_beta   90.00
_cell.angle_gamma   90.00
#
_symmetry.space_group_name_H-M   'P 1'
#
loop_
_entity.id
_entity.type
_entity.pdbx_description
1 polymer ?
#
loop_
_entity_poly.entity_id
_entity_poly.type
_entity_poly.pdbx_seq_one_letter_code
_entity_poly.pdbx_strand_id
1 'polypeptide(L)'
;MHCDTDAQLAYWQDAPRAERPWPGAAFVGHWDRPEPWRSLSLAQRRRLLLLAASSGHPASLEVTIRRCGVAEPPVQLSDSFVGECYFRGALAVGDLQCADVLWSAGFRHHDHENTAAPAAVMGGLEACQWLAARHAGVPGSARRCVLELAECAAFAGREDQLDWLLEQQGLAASELPHLTYCAALGGHVGTMQRLRARAGGAWPGGADMWLLRALVRSVAPLPVVEAAAAQLLGDVGVAAAVAAGTVVLRARLLLAAALSYSHDWAAKVGWQALAPPTVDELEGLNNDYDVMSVVFLNSCRKGLPADFGQRMLRLLDVPGFEHLQFFMVAEAVHHADVPAVRLLVARSSDAREDAIRHISSELKQGKVRLPACEPLLHELGLELSWQHMEAAWKQFKVEEAAWMAMELVARGRLPDVTQGQFKQLVNSLLERGDDVATVLGCLGVRDSRTNGAYRAFMRSLDAAHGLASLAVGGSVVALEDYVGRMAALGVALRPLEPGMLRKAAANQAALEWLRGRGLLLAQQGV
;
A
#
# COMPACT_ATOMS: atom_id res chain seq x y z
N MET A 1 -5.66 -14.82 -1.92
CA MET A 1 -4.64 -14.15 -2.76
C MET A 1 -5.41 -13.61 -3.95
N HIS A 2 -5.76 -12.33 -3.97
CA HIS A 2 -6.53 -11.74 -5.09
C HIS A 2 -5.98 -10.35 -5.34
N CYS A 3 -5.52 -10.14 -6.56
CA CYS A 3 -5.13 -8.91 -7.18
C CYS A 3 -5.94 -7.70 -6.68
N ASP A 4 -5.24 -6.70 -6.15
CA ASP A 4 -5.71 -5.33 -5.93
C ASP A 4 -5.68 -4.60 -7.29
N THR A 5 -6.17 -5.25 -8.35
CA THR A 5 -5.83 -4.91 -9.73
C THR A 5 -6.40 -3.58 -10.14
N ASP A 6 -7.49 -3.07 -9.58
CA ASP A 6 -8.16 -1.86 -10.09
C ASP A 6 -7.59 -0.55 -9.56
N ALA A 7 -7.36 -0.43 -8.24
CA ALA A 7 -6.60 0.70 -7.70
C ALA A 7 -5.18 0.69 -8.25
N GLN A 8 -4.61 -0.50 -8.43
CA GLN A 8 -3.33 -0.66 -9.09
C GLN A 8 -3.41 -0.36 -10.60
N LEU A 9 -4.48 -0.72 -11.33
CA LEU A 9 -4.67 -0.43 -12.76
C LEU A 9 -4.83 1.06 -12.98
N ALA A 10 -5.65 1.73 -12.18
CA ALA A 10 -5.78 3.19 -12.20
C ALA A 10 -4.42 3.83 -11.93
N TYR A 11 -3.71 3.35 -10.90
CA TYR A 11 -2.33 3.76 -10.64
C TYR A 11 -1.36 3.44 -11.80
N TRP A 12 -1.54 2.35 -12.56
CA TRP A 12 -0.71 1.98 -13.71
C TRP A 12 -1.03 2.76 -14.99
N GLN A 13 -2.29 3.16 -15.16
CA GLN A 13 -2.71 4.09 -16.20
C GLN A 13 -2.13 5.48 -15.94
N ASP A 14 -2.07 5.88 -14.66
CA ASP A 14 -1.54 7.18 -14.22
C ASP A 14 -0.02 7.19 -13.96
N ALA A 15 0.65 6.05 -14.06
CA ALA A 15 2.09 5.96 -13.89
C ALA A 15 2.79 6.88 -14.91
N PRO A 16 3.76 7.74 -14.49
CA PRO A 16 4.42 8.66 -15.41
C PRO A 16 5.10 7.92 -16.56
N ARG A 17 4.61 8.13 -17.78
CA ARG A 17 5.19 7.56 -19.00
C ARG A 17 6.02 8.60 -19.73
N ALA A 18 7.10 8.15 -20.34
CA ALA A 18 7.83 8.94 -21.32
C ALA A 18 6.91 9.34 -22.48
N GLU A 19 6.78 10.64 -22.72
CA GLU A 19 6.18 11.13 -23.96
C GLU A 19 7.05 10.76 -25.16
N ARG A 20 6.40 10.47 -26.29
CA ARG A 20 7.08 10.16 -27.55
C ARG A 20 7.06 11.40 -28.48
N PRO A 21 8.18 11.72 -29.16
CA PRO A 21 9.44 10.98 -29.17
C PRO A 21 10.32 11.26 -27.94
N TRP A 22 10.91 10.21 -27.36
CA TRP A 22 11.85 10.35 -26.25
C TRP A 22 13.18 10.95 -26.74
N PRO A 23 13.81 11.88 -26.00
CA PRO A 23 15.03 12.57 -26.44
C PRO A 23 16.31 11.71 -26.34
N GLY A 24 16.28 10.42 -26.70
CA GLY A 24 17.33 9.40 -26.49
C GLY A 24 18.78 9.90 -26.36
N ALA A 25 19.45 10.25 -27.46
CA ALA A 25 20.85 10.67 -27.43
C ALA A 25 21.08 12.01 -26.70
N ALA A 26 20.16 12.97 -26.86
CA ALA A 26 20.23 14.26 -26.17
C ALA A 26 20.09 14.10 -24.65
N PHE A 27 19.24 13.19 -24.22
CA PHE A 27 19.07 12.78 -22.83
C PHE A 27 20.37 12.22 -22.28
N VAL A 28 20.98 11.25 -22.97
CA VAL A 28 22.26 10.66 -22.56
C VAL A 28 23.34 11.75 -22.47
N GLY A 29 23.48 12.59 -23.49
CA GLY A 29 24.49 13.66 -23.51
C GLY A 29 24.34 14.70 -22.39
N HIS A 30 23.10 14.97 -21.96
CA HIS A 30 22.82 15.86 -20.84
C HIS A 30 23.01 15.16 -19.49
N TRP A 31 22.34 14.02 -19.29
CA TRP A 31 22.25 13.34 -17.99
C TRP A 31 23.43 12.41 -17.68
N ASP A 32 24.33 12.09 -18.62
CA ASP A 32 25.53 11.31 -18.25
C ASP A 32 26.53 12.13 -17.41
N ARG A 33 26.36 13.46 -17.40
CA ARG A 33 27.14 14.39 -16.58
C ARG A 33 26.63 14.44 -15.14
N PRO A 34 27.49 14.57 -14.11
CA PRO A 34 27.03 14.62 -12.72
C PRO A 34 26.32 15.93 -12.34
N GLU A 35 26.60 17.05 -13.03
CA GLU A 35 26.11 18.39 -12.65
C GLU A 35 24.58 18.49 -12.69
N PRO A 36 23.86 18.04 -13.75
CA PRO A 36 22.39 18.09 -13.77
C PRO A 36 21.73 17.28 -12.65
N TRP A 37 22.37 16.21 -12.19
CA TRP A 37 21.83 15.38 -11.11
C TRP A 37 21.93 16.03 -9.74
N ARG A 38 23.00 16.82 -9.50
CA ARG A 38 23.21 17.49 -8.21
C ARG A 38 22.10 18.48 -7.87
N SER A 39 21.49 19.10 -8.88
CA SER A 39 20.33 19.99 -8.69
C SER A 39 19.01 19.27 -8.43
N LEU A 40 18.91 17.96 -8.70
CA LEU A 40 17.67 17.20 -8.51
C LEU A 40 17.56 16.66 -7.08
N SER A 41 16.38 16.80 -6.49
CA SER A 41 15.98 16.05 -5.29
C SER A 41 15.86 14.55 -5.58
N LEU A 42 15.95 13.71 -4.55
CA LEU A 42 15.77 12.26 -4.71
C LEU A 42 14.43 11.90 -5.37
N ALA A 43 13.35 12.60 -5.04
CA ALA A 43 12.04 12.39 -5.65
C ALA A 43 12.05 12.67 -7.17
N GLN A 44 12.71 13.75 -7.60
CA GLN A 44 12.86 14.06 -9.03
C GLN A 44 13.74 13.03 -9.75
N ARG A 45 14.82 12.57 -9.12
CA ARG A 45 15.69 11.52 -9.67
C ARG A 45 14.92 10.20 -9.87
N ARG A 46 14.12 9.80 -8.88
CA ARG A 46 13.23 8.63 -8.96
C ARG A 46 12.21 8.79 -10.09
N ARG A 47 11.57 9.96 -10.22
CA ARG A 47 10.64 10.23 -11.34
C ARG A 47 11.35 10.13 -12.70
N LEU A 48 12.57 10.64 -12.82
CA LEU A 48 13.37 10.53 -14.05
C LEU A 48 13.69 9.07 -14.39
N LEU A 49 13.94 8.24 -13.37
CA LEU A 49 14.12 6.79 -13.53
C LEU A 49 12.86 6.08 -14.04
N LEU A 50 11.68 6.44 -13.56
CA LEU A 50 10.41 5.91 -14.11
C LEU A 50 10.21 6.30 -15.58
N LEU A 51 10.49 7.57 -15.93
CA LEU A 51 10.38 8.04 -17.30
C LEU A 51 11.38 7.33 -18.22
N ALA A 52 12.64 7.19 -17.79
CA ALA A 52 13.65 6.46 -18.55
C ALA A 52 13.29 4.97 -18.70
N ALA A 53 12.71 4.33 -17.68
CA ALA A 53 12.29 2.93 -17.73
C ALA A 53 11.13 2.68 -18.72
N SER A 54 10.27 3.67 -18.93
CA SER A 54 9.16 3.60 -19.90
C SER A 54 9.51 4.17 -21.28
N SER A 55 10.78 4.55 -21.51
CA SER A 55 11.18 5.35 -22.67
C SER A 55 11.39 4.60 -23.98
N GLY A 56 11.60 3.27 -23.97
CA GLY A 56 12.09 2.58 -25.17
C GLY A 56 13.61 2.71 -25.38
N HIS A 57 14.36 3.37 -24.49
CA HIS A 57 15.75 3.74 -24.73
C HIS A 57 16.71 3.26 -23.63
N PRO A 58 17.26 2.02 -23.76
CA PRO A 58 18.10 1.39 -22.74
C PRO A 58 19.28 2.25 -22.27
N ALA A 59 19.96 2.95 -23.18
CA ALA A 59 21.09 3.81 -22.82
C ALA A 59 20.68 4.99 -21.93
N SER A 60 19.45 5.53 -22.09
CA SER A 60 18.93 6.55 -21.16
C SER A 60 18.70 5.95 -19.78
N LEU A 61 18.16 4.74 -19.73
CA LEU A 61 17.90 4.03 -18.48
C LEU A 61 19.19 3.70 -17.73
N GLU A 62 20.22 3.20 -18.43
CA GLU A 62 21.53 2.90 -17.83
C GLU A 62 22.20 4.13 -17.20
N VAL A 63 22.19 5.27 -17.91
CA VAL A 63 22.68 6.56 -17.38
C VAL A 63 21.91 6.93 -16.11
N THR A 64 20.60 6.75 -16.14
CA THR A 64 19.70 7.11 -15.05
C THR A 64 19.94 6.22 -13.83
N ILE A 65 20.07 4.90 -13.99
CA ILE A 65 20.42 3.95 -12.92
C ILE A 65 21.77 4.33 -12.28
N ARG A 66 22.80 4.59 -13.11
CA ARG A 66 24.16 4.94 -12.65
C ARG A 66 24.20 6.22 -11.81
N ARG A 67 23.33 7.19 -12.11
CA ARG A 67 23.38 8.55 -11.53
C ARG A 67 22.27 8.84 -10.52
N CYS A 68 21.20 8.04 -10.48
CA CYS A 68 20.07 8.26 -9.57
C CYS A 68 20.44 8.13 -8.09
N GLY A 69 21.60 7.56 -7.76
CA GLY A 69 22.05 7.34 -6.38
C GLY A 69 21.36 6.15 -5.72
N VAL A 70 20.85 5.22 -6.53
CA VAL A 70 20.24 3.94 -6.11
C VAL A 70 21.26 2.78 -6.26
N ALA A 71 22.53 3.11 -6.52
CA ALA A 71 23.53 2.21 -7.12
C ALA A 71 24.21 1.21 -6.17
N GLU A 72 23.82 1.17 -4.90
CA GLU A 72 23.97 -0.04 -4.12
C GLU A 72 22.55 -0.45 -3.81
N PRO A 73 21.99 -1.56 -4.36
CA PRO A 73 20.82 -2.15 -3.77
C PRO A 73 21.30 -2.64 -2.42
N PRO A 74 21.06 -1.91 -1.31
CA PRO A 74 21.34 -2.50 -0.02
C PRO A 74 20.43 -3.72 -0.02
N VAL A 75 20.93 -4.83 0.46
CA VAL A 75 20.13 -6.01 0.84
C VAL A 75 19.00 -5.64 1.84
N GLN A 76 18.89 -4.35 2.19
CA GLN A 76 18.00 -3.72 3.15
C GLN A 76 17.22 -2.49 2.60
N LEU A 77 17.15 -2.23 1.28
CA LEU A 77 16.07 -1.36 0.75
C LEU A 77 14.74 -2.12 0.85
N SER A 78 14.24 -2.26 2.06
CA SER A 78 12.88 -2.70 2.40
C SER A 78 11.82 -1.66 1.98
N ASP A 79 12.22 -0.50 1.47
CA ASP A 79 11.38 0.37 0.64
C ASP A 79 11.17 -0.25 -0.76
N SER A 80 10.62 -1.47 -0.77
CA SER A 80 10.46 -2.32 -1.95
C SER A 80 9.55 -1.71 -3.02
N PHE A 81 8.71 -0.75 -2.62
CA PHE A 81 7.75 -0.09 -3.50
C PHE A 81 8.42 0.64 -4.66
N VAL A 82 9.56 1.30 -4.44
CA VAL A 82 10.14 2.19 -5.47
C VAL A 82 10.85 1.42 -6.58
N GLY A 83 11.62 0.39 -6.21
CA GLY A 83 12.32 -0.47 -7.18
C GLY A 83 11.34 -1.21 -8.09
N GLU A 84 10.21 -1.60 -7.50
CA GLU A 84 9.12 -2.28 -8.19
C GLU A 84 8.45 -1.39 -9.25
N CYS A 85 8.22 -0.10 -8.96
CA CYS A 85 7.60 0.82 -9.92
C CYS A 85 8.36 0.94 -11.26
N TYR A 86 9.71 0.87 -11.25
CA TYR A 86 10.50 1.01 -12.49
C TYR A 86 10.36 -0.20 -13.40
N PHE A 87 10.47 -1.39 -12.82
CA PHE A 87 10.35 -2.65 -13.53
C PHE A 87 8.94 -2.82 -14.11
N ARG A 88 7.93 -2.48 -13.31
CA ARG A 88 6.52 -2.45 -13.73
C ARG A 88 6.28 -1.48 -14.90
N GLY A 89 6.92 -0.30 -14.90
CA GLY A 89 6.81 0.68 -15.98
C GLY A 89 7.34 0.18 -17.32
N ALA A 90 8.50 -0.48 -17.33
CA ALA A 90 9.09 -1.07 -18.54
C ALA A 90 8.22 -2.22 -19.09
N LEU A 91 7.77 -3.12 -18.21
CA LEU A 91 6.87 -4.22 -18.58
C LEU A 91 5.54 -3.71 -19.11
N ALA A 92 4.95 -2.67 -18.51
CA ALA A 92 3.68 -2.11 -18.93
C ALA A 92 3.67 -1.58 -20.37
N VAL A 93 4.82 -1.15 -20.90
CA VAL A 93 4.95 -0.66 -22.27
C VAL A 93 5.53 -1.70 -23.24
N GLY A 94 5.80 -2.93 -22.76
CA GLY A 94 6.40 -4.00 -23.55
C GLY A 94 7.87 -3.77 -23.91
N ASP A 95 8.57 -2.88 -23.20
CA ASP A 95 9.98 -2.58 -23.46
C ASP A 95 10.90 -3.59 -22.78
N LEU A 96 11.08 -4.72 -23.46
CA LEU A 96 11.90 -5.83 -22.94
C LEU A 96 13.37 -5.47 -22.81
N GLN A 97 13.87 -4.49 -23.58
CA GLN A 97 15.26 -4.06 -23.49
C GLN A 97 15.51 -3.28 -22.19
N CYS A 98 14.62 -2.34 -21.85
CA CYS A 98 14.68 -1.64 -20.57
C CYS A 98 14.41 -2.58 -19.38
N ALA A 99 13.48 -3.53 -19.54
CA ALA A 99 13.26 -4.57 -18.51
C ALA A 99 14.52 -5.41 -18.28
N ASP A 100 15.27 -5.74 -19.33
CA ASP A 100 16.55 -6.47 -19.24
C ASP A 100 17.64 -5.69 -18.50
N VAL A 101 17.75 -4.39 -18.79
CA VAL A 101 18.69 -3.50 -18.08
C VAL A 101 18.35 -3.47 -16.58
N LEU A 102 17.07 -3.30 -16.23
CA LEU A 102 16.62 -3.27 -14.82
C LEU A 102 16.87 -4.60 -14.12
N TRP A 103 16.54 -5.72 -14.77
CA TRP A 103 16.77 -7.05 -14.24
C TRP A 103 18.26 -7.31 -13.96
N SER A 104 19.12 -6.93 -14.91
CA SER A 104 20.57 -7.09 -14.82
C SER A 104 21.18 -6.19 -13.75
N ALA A 105 20.63 -4.99 -13.56
CA ALA A 105 21.04 -4.04 -12.52
C ALA A 105 20.57 -4.43 -11.11
N GLY A 106 19.94 -5.59 -10.93
CA GLY A 106 19.53 -6.08 -9.61
C GLY A 106 18.21 -5.48 -9.11
N PHE A 107 17.47 -4.76 -9.96
CA PHE A 107 16.06 -4.45 -9.71
C PHE A 107 15.22 -5.72 -9.90
N ARG A 108 15.51 -6.72 -9.06
CA ARG A 108 14.82 -7.99 -9.01
C ARG A 108 13.68 -7.89 -8.03
N HIS A 109 12.67 -8.64 -8.33
CA HIS A 109 11.55 -8.83 -7.44
C HIS A 109 11.95 -9.76 -6.30
N HIS A 110 12.16 -9.20 -5.11
CA HIS A 110 12.20 -9.97 -3.87
C HIS A 110 10.76 -10.11 -3.36
N ASP A 111 10.18 -11.31 -3.47
CA ASP A 111 9.00 -11.80 -2.73
C ASP A 111 7.65 -11.05 -2.77
N HIS A 112 7.53 -9.90 -3.43
CA HIS A 112 6.30 -9.12 -3.43
C HIS A 112 5.21 -9.69 -4.37
N GLU A 113 4.04 -9.08 -4.38
CA GLU A 113 2.88 -9.52 -5.17
C GLU A 113 2.64 -8.43 -6.22
N ASN A 114 2.24 -8.81 -7.44
CA ASN A 114 1.78 -7.90 -8.52
C ASN A 114 2.86 -7.38 -9.52
N THR A 115 4.01 -8.04 -9.70
CA THR A 115 4.95 -7.71 -10.81
C THR A 115 4.54 -8.29 -12.16
N ALA A 116 3.75 -9.37 -12.17
CA ALA A 116 3.23 -9.94 -13.41
C ALA A 116 2.11 -9.08 -14.01
N ALA A 117 1.41 -8.31 -13.16
CA ALA A 117 0.22 -7.60 -13.57
C ALA A 117 0.46 -6.58 -14.70
N PRO A 118 1.50 -5.72 -14.70
CA PRO A 118 1.71 -4.79 -15.79
C PRO A 118 2.06 -5.48 -17.12
N ALA A 119 2.79 -6.60 -17.07
CA ALA A 119 3.08 -7.40 -18.26
C ALA A 119 1.79 -7.98 -18.86
N ALA A 120 0.96 -8.60 -18.03
CA ALA A 120 -0.28 -9.21 -18.48
C ALA A 120 -1.33 -8.18 -18.92
N VAL A 121 -1.55 -7.14 -18.11
CA VAL A 121 -2.59 -6.14 -18.36
C VAL A 121 -2.22 -5.23 -19.53
N MET A 122 -0.96 -4.80 -19.64
CA MET A 122 -0.52 -3.75 -20.58
C MET A 122 0.63 -4.16 -21.52
N GLY A 123 1.55 -5.01 -21.07
CA GLY A 123 2.82 -5.32 -21.74
C GLY A 123 2.78 -6.29 -22.91
N GLY A 124 1.65 -6.98 -23.13
CA GLY A 124 1.47 -7.93 -24.22
C GLY A 124 2.10 -9.29 -23.97
N LEU A 125 1.89 -10.22 -24.91
CA LEU A 125 2.31 -11.62 -24.80
C LEU A 125 3.82 -11.76 -24.62
N GLU A 126 4.62 -10.96 -25.32
CA GLU A 126 6.08 -11.01 -25.27
C GLU A 126 6.62 -10.63 -23.89
N ALA A 127 5.98 -9.67 -23.19
CA ALA A 127 6.35 -9.33 -21.82
C ALA A 127 6.03 -10.46 -20.84
N CYS A 128 4.88 -11.13 -21.01
CA CYS A 128 4.52 -12.31 -20.22
C CYS A 128 5.51 -13.46 -20.43
N GLN A 129 5.88 -13.73 -21.69
CA GLN A 129 6.86 -14.76 -22.06
C GLN A 129 8.24 -14.46 -21.48
N TRP A 130 8.69 -13.21 -21.62
CA TRP A 130 9.97 -12.77 -21.07
C TRP A 130 10.03 -12.95 -19.55
N LEU A 131 8.95 -12.57 -18.84
CA LEU A 131 8.90 -12.69 -17.38
C LEU A 131 8.89 -14.16 -16.94
N ALA A 132 8.05 -15.00 -17.55
CA ALA A 132 7.99 -16.43 -17.23
C ALA A 132 9.33 -17.13 -17.47
N ALA A 133 10.03 -16.82 -18.58
CA ALA A 133 11.34 -17.38 -18.89
C ALA A 133 12.39 -17.04 -17.81
N ARG A 134 12.32 -15.84 -17.23
CA ARG A 134 13.24 -15.40 -16.16
C ARG A 134 12.94 -16.03 -14.80
N HIS A 135 11.69 -16.42 -14.56
CA HIS A 135 11.29 -17.10 -13.33
C HIS A 135 11.38 -18.64 -13.41
N ALA A 136 11.49 -19.22 -14.62
CA ALA A 136 11.51 -20.67 -14.83
C ALA A 136 12.59 -21.44 -14.05
N GLY A 137 13.72 -20.80 -13.72
CA GLY A 137 14.84 -21.40 -12.98
C GLY A 137 14.81 -21.20 -11.46
N VAL A 138 13.81 -20.49 -10.92
CA VAL A 138 13.77 -20.11 -9.50
C VAL A 138 12.63 -20.90 -8.80
N PRO A 139 12.97 -21.89 -7.94
CA PRO A 139 11.98 -22.77 -7.30
C PRO A 139 10.87 -22.00 -6.58
N GLY A 140 9.63 -22.44 -6.73
CA GLY A 140 8.43 -21.79 -6.16
C GLY A 140 7.98 -20.51 -6.89
N SER A 141 8.92 -19.72 -7.43
CA SER A 141 8.58 -18.45 -8.09
C SER A 141 7.96 -18.63 -9.48
N ALA A 142 8.38 -19.66 -10.24
CA ALA A 142 7.87 -19.91 -11.59
C ALA A 142 6.35 -20.11 -11.60
N ARG A 143 5.85 -21.00 -10.72
CA ARG A 143 4.40 -21.27 -10.62
C ARG A 143 3.63 -20.04 -10.16
N ARG A 144 4.13 -19.32 -9.16
CA ARG A 144 3.48 -18.09 -8.66
C ARG A 144 3.39 -17.04 -9.75
N CYS A 145 4.48 -16.81 -10.50
CA CYS A 145 4.52 -15.89 -11.62
C CYS A 145 3.53 -16.27 -12.72
N VAL A 146 3.48 -17.54 -13.13
CA VAL A 146 2.54 -18.03 -14.16
C VAL A 146 1.09 -17.87 -13.72
N LEU A 147 0.77 -18.17 -12.46
CA LEU A 147 -0.58 -18.00 -11.92
C LEU A 147 -0.98 -16.52 -11.88
N GLU A 148 -0.09 -15.65 -11.41
CA GLU A 148 -0.35 -14.21 -11.35
C GLU A 148 -0.52 -13.60 -12.75
N LEU A 149 0.30 -14.01 -13.72
CA LEU A 149 0.13 -13.65 -15.13
C LEU A 149 -1.24 -14.07 -15.65
N ALA A 150 -1.71 -15.27 -15.31
CA ALA A 150 -3.00 -15.78 -15.75
C ALA A 150 -4.18 -15.05 -15.09
N GLU A 151 -4.09 -14.78 -13.79
CA GLU A 151 -5.10 -13.99 -13.08
C GLU A 151 -5.25 -12.60 -13.70
N CYS A 152 -4.13 -11.93 -13.97
CA CYS A 152 -4.12 -10.59 -14.55
C CYS A 152 -4.54 -10.59 -16.02
N ALA A 153 -4.13 -11.59 -16.81
CA ALA A 153 -4.56 -11.74 -18.19
C ALA A 153 -6.06 -12.03 -18.29
N ALA A 154 -6.60 -12.86 -17.41
CA ALA A 154 -8.05 -13.09 -17.30
C ALA A 154 -8.78 -11.82 -16.90
N PHE A 155 -8.30 -11.14 -15.87
CA PHE A 155 -8.85 -9.87 -15.41
C PHE A 155 -8.86 -8.80 -16.51
N ALA A 156 -7.86 -8.76 -17.39
CA ALA A 156 -7.78 -7.81 -18.49
C ALA A 156 -8.34 -8.32 -19.83
N GLY A 157 -8.91 -9.53 -19.85
CA GLY A 157 -9.52 -10.11 -21.06
C GLY A 157 -8.51 -10.38 -22.19
N ARG A 158 -7.25 -10.68 -21.84
CA ARG A 158 -6.16 -10.93 -22.79
C ARG A 158 -6.15 -12.39 -23.22
N GLU A 159 -6.97 -12.68 -24.23
CA GLU A 159 -7.25 -14.05 -24.67
C GLU A 159 -6.01 -14.78 -25.20
N ASP A 160 -5.18 -14.10 -25.98
CA ASP A 160 -3.91 -14.59 -26.53
C ASP A 160 -2.92 -15.01 -25.44
N GLN A 161 -2.81 -14.20 -24.39
CA GLN A 161 -1.96 -14.48 -23.23
C GLN A 161 -2.47 -15.66 -22.43
N LEU A 162 -3.79 -15.74 -22.21
CA LEU A 162 -4.40 -16.87 -21.52
C LEU A 162 -4.21 -18.18 -22.28
N ASP A 163 -4.36 -18.17 -23.60
CA ASP A 163 -4.20 -19.37 -24.41
C ASP A 163 -2.75 -19.87 -24.33
N TRP A 164 -1.77 -18.97 -24.42
CA TRP A 164 -0.36 -19.30 -24.18
C TRP A 164 -0.10 -19.86 -22.77
N LEU A 165 -0.64 -19.23 -21.72
CA LEU A 165 -0.46 -19.66 -20.33
C LEU A 165 -1.09 -21.05 -20.08
N LEU A 166 -2.29 -21.30 -20.61
CA LEU A 166 -3.01 -22.55 -20.45
C LEU A 166 -2.37 -23.70 -21.23
N GLU A 167 -1.88 -23.43 -22.44
CA GLU A 167 -1.37 -24.49 -23.34
C GLU A 167 0.11 -24.76 -23.14
N GLN A 168 0.92 -23.72 -22.93
CA GLN A 168 2.39 -23.84 -22.94
C GLN A 168 3.01 -23.80 -21.55
N GLN A 169 2.38 -23.14 -20.57
CA GLN A 169 2.90 -23.06 -19.20
C GLN A 169 2.30 -24.12 -18.26
N GLY A 170 1.42 -24.99 -18.77
CA GLY A 170 0.91 -26.15 -18.04
C GLY A 170 0.02 -25.80 -16.85
N LEU A 171 -0.71 -24.68 -16.91
CA LEU A 171 -1.70 -24.33 -15.90
C LEU A 171 -2.74 -25.44 -15.76
N ALA A 172 -2.91 -25.92 -14.53
CA ALA A 172 -3.82 -27.01 -14.24
C ALA A 172 -5.29 -26.60 -14.44
N ALA A 173 -6.14 -27.54 -14.84
CA ALA A 173 -7.58 -27.32 -14.96
C ALA A 173 -8.23 -26.87 -13.64
N SER A 174 -7.62 -27.19 -12.49
CA SER A 174 -8.05 -26.73 -11.16
C SER A 174 -7.96 -25.22 -10.97
N GLU A 175 -7.19 -24.51 -11.78
CA GLU A 175 -7.04 -23.05 -11.71
C GLU A 175 -8.13 -22.32 -12.52
N LEU A 176 -8.79 -23.01 -13.48
CA LEU A 176 -9.82 -22.42 -14.35
C LEU A 176 -10.97 -21.76 -13.58
N PRO A 177 -11.47 -22.32 -12.45
CA PRO A 177 -12.48 -21.64 -11.65
C PRO A 177 -12.06 -20.25 -11.18
N HIS A 178 -10.81 -20.14 -10.72
CA HIS A 178 -10.28 -18.87 -10.25
C HIS A 178 -10.07 -17.88 -11.40
N LEU A 179 -9.50 -18.32 -12.52
CA LEU A 179 -9.30 -17.47 -13.70
C LEU A 179 -10.62 -16.98 -14.28
N THR A 180 -11.64 -17.82 -14.29
CA THR A 180 -13.00 -17.44 -14.71
C THR A 180 -13.59 -16.37 -13.79
N TYR A 181 -13.38 -16.48 -12.47
CA TYR A 181 -13.74 -15.44 -11.51
C TYR A 181 -13.01 -14.12 -11.80
N CYS A 182 -11.71 -14.16 -12.10
CA CYS A 182 -10.95 -12.96 -12.47
C CYS A 182 -11.47 -12.30 -13.75
N ALA A 183 -11.78 -13.09 -14.79
CA ALA A 183 -12.40 -12.59 -16.02
C ALA A 183 -13.78 -11.97 -15.79
N ALA A 184 -14.60 -12.59 -14.92
CA ALA A 184 -15.88 -12.05 -14.51
C ALA A 184 -15.72 -10.69 -13.80
N LEU A 185 -14.76 -10.58 -12.88
CA LEU A 185 -14.47 -9.35 -12.14
C LEU A 185 -13.93 -8.24 -13.05
N GLY A 186 -13.14 -8.59 -14.07
CA GLY A 186 -12.71 -7.67 -15.12
C GLY A 186 -13.82 -7.27 -16.11
N GLY A 187 -15.01 -7.87 -15.99
CA GLY A 187 -16.13 -7.61 -16.89
C GLY A 187 -15.99 -8.25 -18.28
N HIS A 188 -15.02 -9.15 -18.47
CA HIS A 188 -14.76 -9.84 -19.74
C HIS A 188 -15.62 -11.11 -19.86
N VAL A 189 -16.91 -10.92 -20.12
CA VAL A 189 -17.92 -11.99 -20.18
C VAL A 189 -17.55 -13.09 -21.18
N GLY A 190 -17.04 -12.75 -22.37
CA GLY A 190 -16.62 -13.74 -23.36
C GLY A 190 -15.49 -14.64 -22.86
N THR A 191 -14.45 -14.03 -22.29
CA THR A 191 -13.32 -14.75 -21.70
C THR A 191 -13.77 -15.61 -20.51
N MET A 192 -14.64 -15.11 -19.64
CA MET A 192 -15.25 -15.87 -18.54
C MET A 192 -15.99 -17.11 -19.07
N GLN A 193 -16.85 -16.96 -20.08
CA GLN A 193 -17.62 -18.07 -20.66
C GLN A 193 -16.72 -19.12 -21.30
N ARG A 194 -15.69 -18.67 -22.02
CA ARG A 194 -14.68 -19.54 -22.64
C ARG A 194 -13.93 -20.37 -21.59
N LEU A 195 -13.47 -19.75 -20.50
CA LEU A 195 -12.80 -20.45 -19.41
C LEU A 195 -13.74 -21.43 -18.69
N ARG A 196 -14.99 -21.05 -18.46
CA ARG A 196 -16.02 -21.93 -17.88
C ARG A 196 -16.31 -23.15 -18.77
N ALA A 197 -16.41 -22.95 -20.08
CA ALA A 197 -16.60 -24.03 -21.05
C ALA A 197 -15.40 -24.99 -21.06
N ARG A 198 -14.17 -24.46 -21.02
CA ARG A 198 -12.94 -25.25 -20.93
C ARG A 198 -12.84 -26.06 -19.64
N ALA A 199 -13.43 -25.57 -18.55
CA ALA A 199 -13.53 -26.29 -17.27
C ALA A 199 -14.61 -27.41 -17.27
N GLY A 200 -15.33 -27.63 -18.37
CA GLY A 200 -16.34 -28.68 -18.48
C GLY A 200 -17.70 -28.33 -17.88
N GLY A 201 -17.95 -27.06 -17.55
CA GLY A 201 -19.27 -26.54 -17.14
C GLY A 201 -19.78 -26.98 -15.76
N ALA A 202 -19.41 -28.15 -15.27
CA ALA A 202 -19.81 -28.67 -13.96
C ALA A 202 -18.83 -28.20 -12.87
N TRP A 203 -19.12 -27.07 -12.25
CA TRP A 203 -18.38 -26.60 -11.08
C TRP A 203 -19.04 -27.09 -9.79
N PRO A 204 -18.30 -27.20 -8.68
CA PRO A 204 -18.88 -27.51 -7.39
C PRO A 204 -20.03 -26.53 -7.03
N GLY A 205 -21.08 -27.06 -6.41
CA GLY A 205 -22.33 -26.35 -6.13
C GLY A 205 -22.10 -24.99 -5.48
N GLY A 206 -22.69 -23.95 -6.07
CA GLY A 206 -22.56 -22.56 -5.62
C GLY A 206 -21.57 -21.70 -6.42
N ALA A 207 -20.75 -22.29 -7.29
CA ALA A 207 -19.84 -21.58 -8.18
C ALA A 207 -20.49 -20.44 -8.99
N ASP A 208 -21.70 -20.68 -9.50
CA ASP A 208 -22.42 -19.66 -10.28
C ASP A 208 -22.77 -18.43 -9.43
N MET A 209 -22.99 -18.60 -8.12
CA MET A 209 -23.20 -17.46 -7.23
C MET A 209 -21.92 -16.68 -6.95
N TRP A 210 -20.76 -17.36 -6.91
CA TRP A 210 -19.46 -16.69 -6.84
C TRP A 210 -19.18 -15.88 -8.11
N LEU A 211 -19.50 -16.44 -9.29
CA LEU A 211 -19.36 -15.75 -10.56
C LEU A 211 -20.36 -14.59 -10.70
N LEU A 212 -21.60 -14.76 -10.24
CA LEU A 212 -22.57 -13.66 -10.21
C LEU A 212 -22.06 -12.51 -9.35
N ARG A 213 -21.52 -12.81 -8.16
CA ARG A 213 -20.92 -11.78 -7.29
C ARG A 213 -19.77 -11.05 -7.98
N ALA A 214 -18.90 -11.77 -8.70
CA ALA A 214 -17.82 -11.18 -9.46
C ALA A 214 -18.33 -10.26 -10.58
N LEU A 215 -19.30 -10.72 -11.37
CA LEU A 215 -19.94 -9.94 -12.44
C LEU A 215 -20.61 -8.68 -11.90
N VAL A 216 -21.35 -8.78 -10.79
CA VAL A 216 -21.98 -7.63 -10.15
C VAL A 216 -20.94 -6.61 -9.69
N ARG A 217 -19.83 -7.07 -9.08
CA ARG A 217 -18.71 -6.20 -8.66
C ARG A 217 -17.89 -5.64 -9.84
N SER A 218 -17.97 -6.26 -11.01
CA SER A 218 -17.09 -5.94 -12.14
C SER A 218 -17.19 -4.50 -12.65
N VAL A 219 -16.25 -4.13 -13.51
CA VAL A 219 -16.29 -2.88 -14.28
C VAL A 219 -17.35 -2.87 -15.39
N ALA A 220 -17.97 -4.02 -15.72
CA ALA A 220 -18.97 -4.11 -16.78
C ALA A 220 -20.25 -3.33 -16.41
N PRO A 221 -20.91 -2.65 -17.36
CA PRO A 221 -22.17 -1.98 -17.08
C PRO A 221 -23.30 -2.99 -16.82
N LEU A 222 -24.32 -2.58 -16.10
CA LEU A 222 -25.47 -3.39 -15.67
C LEU A 222 -26.11 -4.20 -16.82
N PRO A 223 -26.37 -3.66 -18.03
CA PRO A 223 -26.96 -4.47 -19.11
C PRO A 223 -26.10 -5.67 -19.51
N VAL A 224 -24.77 -5.53 -19.43
CA VAL A 224 -23.83 -6.64 -19.70
C VAL A 224 -23.87 -7.65 -18.56
N VAL A 225 -23.92 -7.17 -17.30
CA VAL A 225 -24.08 -8.03 -16.12
C VAL A 225 -25.38 -8.81 -16.17
N GLU A 226 -26.50 -8.18 -16.54
CA GLU A 226 -27.82 -8.80 -16.68
C GLU A 226 -27.81 -9.92 -17.72
N ALA A 227 -27.29 -9.62 -18.91
CA ALA A 227 -27.18 -10.61 -19.98
C ALA A 227 -26.29 -11.79 -19.58
N ALA A 228 -25.14 -11.52 -18.94
CA ALA A 228 -24.22 -12.55 -18.47
C ALA A 228 -24.83 -13.40 -17.35
N ALA A 229 -25.53 -12.77 -16.40
CA ALA A 229 -26.18 -13.45 -15.29
C ALA A 229 -27.35 -14.33 -15.75
N ALA A 230 -28.13 -13.87 -16.73
CA ALA A 230 -29.19 -14.66 -17.35
C ALA A 230 -28.62 -15.92 -18.03
N GLN A 231 -27.49 -15.80 -18.74
CA GLN A 231 -26.81 -16.95 -19.35
C GLN A 231 -26.17 -17.87 -18.30
N LEU A 232 -25.65 -17.31 -17.21
CA LEU A 232 -25.02 -18.04 -16.12
C LEU A 232 -26.01 -18.95 -15.39
N LEU A 233 -27.21 -18.44 -15.10
CA LEU A 233 -28.24 -19.10 -14.29
C LEU A 233 -29.35 -19.79 -15.12
N GLY A 234 -29.36 -19.58 -16.44
CA GLY A 234 -30.28 -20.22 -17.37
C GLY A 234 -31.75 -20.06 -16.96
N ASP A 235 -32.49 -21.16 -16.98
CA ASP A 235 -33.94 -21.20 -16.76
C ASP A 235 -34.37 -20.81 -15.34
N VAL A 236 -33.47 -20.94 -14.34
CA VAL A 236 -33.78 -20.50 -12.97
C VAL A 236 -33.97 -18.98 -12.94
N GLY A 237 -33.19 -18.26 -13.76
CA GLY A 237 -33.18 -16.80 -13.78
C GLY A 237 -32.54 -16.20 -12.53
N VAL A 238 -32.06 -14.95 -12.65
CA VAL A 238 -31.34 -14.26 -11.58
C VAL A 238 -32.24 -14.04 -10.35
N ALA A 239 -33.44 -13.53 -10.56
CA ALA A 239 -34.35 -13.19 -9.46
C ALA A 239 -34.73 -14.42 -8.62
N ALA A 240 -35.05 -15.55 -9.25
CA ALA A 240 -35.43 -16.75 -8.49
C ALA A 240 -34.22 -17.38 -7.80
N ALA A 241 -33.04 -17.41 -8.44
CA ALA A 241 -31.82 -17.91 -7.82
C ALA A 241 -31.41 -17.07 -6.60
N VAL A 242 -31.54 -15.75 -6.71
CA VAL A 242 -31.23 -14.81 -5.62
C VAL A 242 -32.28 -14.93 -4.50
N ALA A 243 -33.56 -15.05 -4.83
CA ALA A 243 -34.64 -15.23 -3.87
C ALA A 243 -34.57 -16.59 -3.13
N ALA A 244 -34.13 -17.64 -3.81
CA ALA A 244 -33.86 -18.95 -3.21
C ALA A 244 -32.53 -18.99 -2.43
N GLY A 245 -31.67 -17.98 -2.62
CA GLY A 245 -30.42 -17.82 -1.91
C GLY A 245 -30.61 -17.45 -0.45
N THR A 246 -29.54 -17.57 0.33
CA THR A 246 -29.55 -17.14 1.73
C THR A 246 -29.61 -15.62 1.84
N VAL A 247 -30.11 -15.11 2.96
CA VAL A 247 -30.07 -13.68 3.31
C VAL A 247 -28.65 -13.10 3.14
N VAL A 248 -27.65 -13.86 3.60
CA VAL A 248 -26.22 -13.55 3.47
C VAL A 248 -25.81 -13.36 2.01
N LEU A 249 -26.32 -14.19 1.10
CA LEU A 249 -25.98 -14.12 -0.31
C LEU A 249 -26.54 -12.85 -0.95
N ARG A 250 -27.80 -12.50 -0.65
CA ARG A 250 -28.42 -11.25 -1.11
C ARG A 250 -27.65 -10.03 -0.61
N ALA A 251 -27.28 -10.02 0.67
CA ALA A 251 -26.43 -8.97 1.25
C ALA A 251 -25.07 -8.87 0.56
N ARG A 252 -24.42 -10.00 0.24
CA ARG A 252 -23.15 -10.04 -0.50
C ARG A 252 -23.25 -9.48 -1.91
N LEU A 253 -24.36 -9.73 -2.61
CA LEU A 253 -24.57 -9.21 -3.96
C LEU A 253 -24.83 -7.70 -3.95
N LEU A 254 -25.62 -7.20 -2.99
CA LEU A 254 -25.83 -5.76 -2.82
C LEU A 254 -24.53 -5.03 -2.45
N LEU A 255 -23.72 -5.60 -1.55
CA LEU A 255 -22.40 -5.06 -1.25
C LEU A 255 -21.48 -5.09 -2.48
N ALA A 256 -21.49 -6.19 -3.24
CA ALA A 256 -20.73 -6.29 -4.49
C ALA A 256 -21.16 -5.21 -5.50
N ALA A 257 -22.45 -4.91 -5.59
CA ALA A 257 -22.98 -3.86 -6.46
C ALA A 257 -22.52 -2.48 -6.00
N ALA A 258 -22.59 -2.19 -4.69
CA ALA A 258 -22.12 -0.93 -4.13
C ALA A 258 -20.60 -0.73 -4.31
N LEU A 259 -19.84 -1.82 -4.26
CA LEU A 259 -18.39 -1.84 -4.49
C LEU A 259 -18.00 -1.94 -5.97
N SER A 260 -18.96 -1.90 -6.90
CA SER A 260 -18.67 -2.09 -8.32
C SER A 260 -17.90 -0.93 -8.92
N TYR A 261 -16.80 -1.19 -9.62
CA TYR A 261 -16.00 -0.13 -10.24
C TYR A 261 -16.63 0.49 -11.50
N SER A 262 -17.80 0.01 -11.94
CA SER A 262 -18.52 0.63 -13.06
C SER A 262 -19.16 1.96 -12.65
N HIS A 263 -19.30 2.88 -13.61
CA HIS A 263 -19.93 4.18 -13.39
C HIS A 263 -21.42 4.09 -13.04
N ASP A 264 -22.05 2.95 -13.34
CA ASP A 264 -23.47 2.66 -13.08
C ASP A 264 -23.69 1.77 -11.84
N TRP A 265 -22.73 1.73 -10.90
CA TRP A 265 -22.84 0.97 -9.66
C TRP A 265 -24.16 1.21 -8.91
N ALA A 266 -24.69 2.44 -8.94
CA ALA A 266 -25.96 2.78 -8.30
C ALA A 266 -27.15 2.06 -8.96
N ALA A 267 -27.13 1.89 -10.29
CA ALA A 267 -28.11 1.09 -11.00
C ALA A 267 -27.99 -0.40 -10.63
N LYS A 268 -26.76 -0.90 -10.42
CA LYS A 268 -26.54 -2.27 -9.93
C LYS A 268 -27.08 -2.49 -8.52
N VAL A 269 -26.94 -1.51 -7.61
CA VAL A 269 -27.54 -1.57 -6.26
C VAL A 269 -29.06 -1.57 -6.36
N GLY A 270 -29.62 -0.78 -7.27
CA GLY A 270 -31.06 -0.74 -7.57
C GLY A 270 -31.56 -1.88 -8.45
N TRP A 271 -30.71 -2.86 -8.78
CA TRP A 271 -31.08 -3.97 -9.65
C TRP A 271 -32.10 -4.86 -8.95
N GLN A 272 -33.34 -4.84 -9.45
CA GLN A 272 -34.48 -5.51 -8.83
C GLN A 272 -34.24 -7.01 -8.59
N ALA A 273 -33.44 -7.65 -9.44
CA ALA A 273 -33.11 -9.07 -9.30
C ALA A 273 -32.31 -9.40 -8.04
N LEU A 274 -31.67 -8.40 -7.40
CA LEU A 274 -30.91 -8.59 -6.17
C LEU A 274 -31.79 -8.66 -4.91
N ALA A 275 -33.04 -8.20 -4.98
CA ALA A 275 -34.08 -8.18 -3.94
C ALA A 275 -33.53 -8.02 -2.50
N PRO A 276 -33.59 -6.82 -1.89
CA PRO A 276 -32.97 -6.63 -0.59
C PRO A 276 -33.54 -7.58 0.47
N PRO A 277 -32.68 -8.13 1.34
CA PRO A 277 -33.15 -8.86 2.51
C PRO A 277 -34.03 -7.95 3.38
N THR A 278 -35.07 -8.52 3.97
CA THR A 278 -35.96 -7.80 4.90
C THR A 278 -35.25 -7.54 6.23
N VAL A 279 -35.77 -6.59 7.02
CA VAL A 279 -35.27 -6.29 8.36
C VAL A 279 -35.27 -7.56 9.22
N ASP A 280 -36.39 -8.27 9.28
CA ASP A 280 -36.55 -9.51 10.06
C ASP A 280 -35.52 -10.59 9.65
N GLU A 281 -35.24 -10.71 8.35
CA GLU A 281 -34.24 -11.65 7.82
C GLU A 281 -32.81 -11.29 8.25
N LEU A 282 -32.48 -9.99 8.33
CA LEU A 282 -31.18 -9.52 8.79
C LEU A 282 -31.04 -9.58 10.31
N GLU A 283 -32.10 -9.29 11.07
CA GLU A 283 -32.12 -9.45 12.52
C GLU A 283 -31.92 -10.92 12.93
N GLY A 284 -32.41 -11.86 12.12
CA GLY A 284 -32.14 -13.30 12.28
C GLY A 284 -30.66 -13.68 12.11
N LEU A 285 -29.85 -12.85 11.43
CA LEU A 285 -28.41 -13.06 11.25
C LEU A 285 -27.56 -12.49 12.40
N ASN A 286 -28.15 -11.81 13.38
CA ASN A 286 -27.41 -11.04 14.41
C ASN A 286 -26.54 -11.92 15.34
N ASN A 287 -26.66 -13.25 15.28
CA ASN A 287 -25.76 -14.20 15.94
C ASN A 287 -24.57 -14.65 15.07
N ASP A 288 -24.60 -14.40 13.75
CA ASP A 288 -23.56 -14.74 12.78
C ASP A 288 -22.69 -13.50 12.45
N TYR A 289 -22.22 -12.80 13.50
CA TYR A 289 -21.29 -11.67 13.42
C TYR A 289 -20.05 -11.97 12.54
N ASP A 290 -19.64 -13.24 12.45
CA ASP A 290 -18.55 -13.70 11.60
C ASP A 290 -18.85 -13.57 10.10
N VAL A 291 -20.11 -13.69 9.69
CA VAL A 291 -20.43 -13.71 8.27
C VAL A 291 -20.37 -12.32 7.66
N MET A 292 -20.84 -11.29 8.37
CA MET A 292 -20.80 -9.91 7.85
C MET A 292 -19.42 -9.27 8.00
N SER A 293 -18.71 -9.54 9.10
CA SER A 293 -17.32 -9.09 9.27
C SER A 293 -16.37 -9.70 8.23
N VAL A 294 -16.43 -11.01 7.97
CA VAL A 294 -15.58 -11.68 6.96
C VAL A 294 -15.90 -11.22 5.54
N VAL A 295 -17.15 -10.86 5.26
CA VAL A 295 -17.60 -10.37 3.94
C VAL A 295 -17.13 -8.94 3.67
N PHE A 296 -17.21 -8.08 4.68
CA PHE A 296 -16.83 -6.68 4.57
C PHE A 296 -15.29 -6.52 4.60
N LEU A 297 -14.61 -7.15 5.56
CA LEU A 297 -13.15 -7.06 5.75
C LEU A 297 -12.33 -7.60 4.57
N ASN A 298 -12.78 -8.69 3.94
CA ASN A 298 -12.07 -9.23 2.77
C ASN A 298 -12.30 -8.41 1.49
N SER A 299 -13.39 -7.64 1.43
CA SER A 299 -13.74 -6.86 0.25
C SER A 299 -13.08 -5.47 0.27
N CYS A 300 -12.87 -4.90 1.47
CA CYS A 300 -12.41 -3.52 1.65
C CYS A 300 -10.88 -3.36 1.72
N ARG A 301 -10.15 -4.36 2.25
CA ARG A 301 -8.67 -4.34 2.40
C ARG A 301 -7.83 -4.06 1.14
N LYS A 302 -8.42 -3.91 -0.04
CA LYS A 302 -7.75 -3.91 -1.35
C LYS A 302 -8.19 -2.74 -2.24
N GLY A 303 -8.12 -1.53 -1.69
CA GLY A 303 -8.49 -0.31 -2.41
C GLY A 303 -9.99 -0.09 -2.51
N LEU A 304 -10.49 0.91 -1.78
CA LEU A 304 -11.87 1.35 -1.87
C LEU A 304 -12.01 2.38 -3.01
N PRO A 305 -13.16 2.41 -3.73
CA PRO A 305 -13.46 3.48 -4.67
C PRO A 305 -13.35 4.85 -3.98
N ALA A 306 -12.91 5.89 -4.70
CA ALA A 306 -12.78 7.23 -4.13
C ALA A 306 -14.11 7.83 -3.62
N ASP A 307 -15.24 7.32 -4.14
CA ASP A 307 -16.61 7.66 -3.74
C ASP A 307 -17.23 6.61 -2.80
N PHE A 308 -16.41 5.79 -2.12
CA PHE A 308 -16.87 4.73 -1.21
C PHE A 308 -17.89 5.23 -0.17
N GLY A 309 -17.65 6.36 0.46
CA GLY A 309 -18.61 6.95 1.40
C GLY A 309 -20.01 7.18 0.80
N GLN A 310 -20.08 7.66 -0.45
CA GLN A 310 -21.36 7.88 -1.14
C GLN A 310 -22.04 6.55 -1.49
N ARG A 311 -21.25 5.54 -1.89
CA ARG A 311 -21.74 4.18 -2.16
C ARG A 311 -22.33 3.53 -0.92
N MET A 312 -21.68 3.68 0.23
CA MET A 312 -22.15 3.17 1.51
C MET A 312 -23.41 3.88 1.97
N LEU A 313 -23.49 5.22 1.83
CA LEU A 313 -24.73 5.95 2.11
C LEU A 313 -25.89 5.43 1.26
N ARG A 314 -25.65 5.14 -0.02
CA ARG A 314 -26.70 4.63 -0.89
C ARG A 314 -27.13 3.21 -0.52
N LEU A 315 -26.19 2.41 -0.03
CA LEU A 315 -26.51 1.09 0.51
C LEU A 315 -27.33 1.19 1.80
N LEU A 316 -27.07 2.19 2.65
CA LEU A 316 -27.88 2.49 3.84
C LEU A 316 -29.30 3.01 3.52
N ASP A 317 -29.57 3.44 2.28
CA ASP A 317 -30.93 3.76 1.84
C ASP A 317 -31.75 2.50 1.52
N VAL A 318 -31.11 1.32 1.48
CA VAL A 318 -31.78 0.05 1.28
C VAL A 318 -32.36 -0.41 2.62
N PRO A 319 -33.69 -0.64 2.72
CA PRO A 319 -34.31 -1.08 3.97
C PRO A 319 -33.62 -2.33 4.55
N GLY A 320 -33.36 -2.31 5.86
CA GLY A 320 -32.68 -3.39 6.58
C GLY A 320 -31.16 -3.22 6.69
N PHE A 321 -30.53 -2.40 5.83
CA PHE A 321 -29.10 -2.17 5.90
C PHE A 321 -28.68 -1.17 6.99
N GLU A 322 -29.64 -0.56 7.70
CA GLU A 322 -29.36 0.41 8.77
C GLU A 322 -28.49 -0.23 9.88
N HIS A 323 -28.69 -1.52 10.16
CA HIS A 323 -27.90 -2.27 11.14
C HIS A 323 -26.44 -2.50 10.73
N LEU A 324 -26.11 -2.33 9.44
CA LEU A 324 -24.73 -2.44 8.95
C LEU A 324 -23.95 -1.13 9.10
N GLN A 325 -24.58 -0.06 9.58
CA GLN A 325 -23.94 1.23 9.80
C GLN A 325 -22.69 1.12 10.67
N PHE A 326 -22.70 0.28 11.72
CA PHE A 326 -21.53 0.00 12.55
C PHE A 326 -20.35 -0.51 11.72
N PHE A 327 -20.57 -1.50 10.85
CA PHE A 327 -19.53 -2.11 10.03
C PHE A 327 -18.99 -1.14 8.98
N MET A 328 -19.88 -0.36 8.34
CA MET A 328 -19.47 0.64 7.36
C MET A 328 -18.61 1.73 8.02
N VAL A 329 -18.98 2.17 9.23
CA VAL A 329 -18.20 3.11 10.03
C VAL A 329 -16.85 2.52 10.41
N ALA A 330 -16.83 1.28 10.91
CA ALA A 330 -15.61 0.57 11.28
C ALA A 330 -14.60 0.50 10.12
N GLU A 331 -15.09 0.29 8.91
CA GLU A 331 -14.25 0.13 7.73
C GLU A 331 -13.83 1.46 7.11
N ALA A 332 -14.73 2.44 7.07
CA ALA A 332 -14.34 3.81 6.74
C ALA A 332 -13.26 4.33 7.70
N VAL A 333 -13.34 3.97 8.98
CA VAL A 333 -12.29 4.22 9.98
C VAL A 333 -11.01 3.45 9.66
N HIS A 334 -11.10 2.15 9.40
CA HIS A 334 -9.95 1.30 9.09
C HIS A 334 -9.16 1.83 7.87
N HIS A 335 -9.88 2.39 6.90
CA HIS A 335 -9.33 2.98 5.68
C HIS A 335 -9.01 4.47 5.79
N ALA A 336 -9.25 5.11 6.92
CA ALA A 336 -9.08 6.55 7.12
C ALA A 336 -9.86 7.43 6.11
N ASP A 337 -11.03 6.97 5.66
CA ASP A 337 -11.92 7.70 4.75
C ASP A 337 -12.76 8.71 5.53
N VAL A 338 -12.17 9.89 5.76
CA VAL A 338 -12.79 11.00 6.51
C VAL A 338 -14.12 11.45 5.90
N PRO A 339 -14.24 11.66 4.56
CA PRO A 339 -15.54 11.94 3.95
C PRO A 339 -16.61 10.89 4.27
N ALA A 340 -16.29 9.59 4.18
CA ALA A 340 -17.24 8.53 4.49
C ALA A 340 -17.68 8.54 5.95
N VAL A 341 -16.74 8.65 6.90
CA VAL A 341 -17.09 8.70 8.33
C VAL A 341 -17.96 9.92 8.63
N ARG A 342 -17.63 11.11 8.11
CA ARG A 342 -18.44 12.33 8.30
C ARG A 342 -19.88 12.11 7.82
N LEU A 343 -20.05 11.52 6.64
CA LEU A 343 -21.35 11.23 6.05
C LEU A 343 -22.15 10.21 6.88
N LEU A 344 -21.50 9.17 7.36
CA LEU A 344 -22.13 8.12 8.17
C LEU A 344 -22.55 8.63 9.56
N VAL A 345 -21.71 9.47 10.18
CA VAL A 345 -21.97 10.10 11.49
C VAL A 345 -23.08 11.14 11.41
N ALA A 346 -23.18 11.88 10.29
CA ALA A 346 -24.26 12.85 10.09
C ALA A 346 -25.66 12.21 10.02
N ARG A 347 -25.75 10.91 9.71
CA ARG A 347 -27.02 10.18 9.60
C ARG A 347 -27.55 9.64 10.93
N SER A 348 -26.70 9.32 11.89
CA SER A 348 -27.12 8.72 13.16
C SER A 348 -26.18 9.09 14.31
N SER A 349 -26.77 9.45 15.45
CA SER A 349 -26.03 9.64 16.70
C SER A 349 -25.30 8.37 17.13
N ASP A 350 -25.91 7.21 16.89
CA ASP A 350 -25.38 5.91 17.31
C ASP A 350 -24.12 5.56 16.50
N ALA A 351 -24.11 5.93 15.21
CA ALA A 351 -22.95 5.80 14.35
C ALA A 351 -21.74 6.61 14.83
N ARG A 352 -21.98 7.74 15.49
CA ARG A 352 -20.91 8.53 16.12
C ARG A 352 -20.29 7.76 17.28
N GLU A 353 -21.11 7.25 18.19
CA GLU A 353 -20.62 6.51 19.36
C GLU A 353 -19.90 5.22 18.95
N ASP A 354 -20.42 4.55 17.92
CA ASP A 354 -19.83 3.36 17.34
C ASP A 354 -18.49 3.64 16.64
N ALA A 355 -18.40 4.75 15.89
CA ALA A 355 -17.13 5.22 15.32
C ALA A 355 -16.09 5.44 16.42
N ILE A 356 -16.48 6.16 17.48
CA ILE A 356 -15.63 6.45 18.63
C ILE A 356 -15.15 5.14 19.27
N ARG A 357 -16.08 4.22 19.57
CA ARG A 357 -15.78 2.92 20.19
C ARG A 357 -14.84 2.08 19.32
N HIS A 358 -15.06 2.03 18.01
CA HIS A 358 -14.24 1.27 17.08
C HIS A 358 -12.85 1.88 16.91
N ILE A 359 -12.72 3.20 16.70
CA ILE A 359 -11.43 3.89 16.61
C ILE A 359 -10.63 3.67 17.89
N SER A 360 -11.23 3.86 19.06
CA SER A 360 -10.55 3.62 20.34
C SER A 360 -10.10 2.16 20.49
N SER A 361 -10.89 1.19 20.01
CA SER A 361 -10.53 -0.24 20.03
C SER A 361 -9.36 -0.54 19.09
N GLU A 362 -9.43 -0.10 17.83
CA GLU A 362 -8.40 -0.35 16.82
C GLU A 362 -7.07 0.36 17.15
N LEU A 363 -7.11 1.57 17.73
CA LEU A 363 -5.94 2.25 18.27
C LEU A 363 -5.32 1.48 19.44
N LYS A 364 -6.15 0.96 20.36
CA LYS A 364 -5.67 0.11 21.47
C LYS A 364 -5.06 -1.20 20.97
N GLN A 365 -5.58 -1.73 19.87
CA GLN A 365 -5.10 -2.93 19.19
C GLN A 365 -4.00 -2.66 18.15
N GLY A 366 -3.49 -1.43 18.04
CA GLY A 366 -2.41 -1.06 17.11
C GLY A 366 -2.68 -1.33 15.64
N LYS A 367 -3.95 -1.58 15.27
CA LYS A 367 -4.34 -1.99 13.91
C LYS A 367 -4.45 -0.81 12.95
N VAL A 368 -4.64 0.40 13.46
CA VAL A 368 -4.75 1.62 12.66
C VAL A 368 -3.72 2.65 13.12
N ARG A 369 -3.11 3.34 12.16
CA ARG A 369 -2.08 4.35 12.41
C ARG A 369 -2.75 5.67 12.84
N LEU A 370 -2.36 6.19 14.00
CA LEU A 370 -2.87 7.46 14.55
C LEU A 370 -2.87 8.65 13.55
N PRO A 371 -1.84 8.85 12.69
CA PRO A 371 -1.81 9.99 11.76
C PRO A 371 -2.86 9.85 10.66
N ALA A 372 -3.24 8.61 10.31
CA ALA A 372 -4.34 8.36 9.39
C ALA A 372 -5.70 8.63 10.08
N CYS A 373 -5.81 8.37 11.39
CA CYS A 373 -7.02 8.63 12.17
C CYS A 373 -7.14 10.06 12.72
N GLU A 374 -6.07 10.87 12.71
CA GLU A 374 -6.10 12.22 13.31
C GLU A 374 -7.23 13.11 12.74
N PRO A 375 -7.45 13.16 11.40
CA PRO A 375 -8.56 13.94 10.87
C PRO A 375 -9.93 13.39 11.30
N LEU A 376 -10.05 12.05 11.46
CA LEU A 376 -11.26 11.39 11.93
C LEU A 376 -11.57 11.73 13.40
N LEU A 377 -10.55 11.70 14.26
CA LEU A 377 -10.69 12.04 15.68
C LEU A 377 -11.13 13.49 15.85
N HIS A 378 -10.53 14.40 15.08
CA HIS A 378 -10.94 15.80 15.06
C HIS A 378 -12.39 15.97 14.60
N GLU A 379 -12.78 15.28 13.53
CA GLU A 379 -14.15 15.31 13.02
C GLU A 379 -15.18 14.81 14.04
N LEU A 380 -14.82 13.77 14.80
CA LEU A 380 -15.66 13.21 15.85
C LEU A 380 -15.67 14.05 17.14
N GLY A 381 -14.87 15.12 17.21
CA GLY A 381 -14.69 15.93 18.42
C GLY A 381 -14.01 15.18 19.55
N LEU A 382 -13.20 14.16 19.23
CA LEU A 382 -12.41 13.43 20.21
C LEU A 382 -11.05 14.08 20.42
N GLU A 383 -10.74 14.42 21.67
CA GLU A 383 -9.38 14.78 22.04
C GLU A 383 -8.50 13.51 22.17
N LEU A 384 -7.33 13.56 21.55
CA LEU A 384 -6.30 12.51 21.66
C LEU A 384 -5.78 12.46 23.10
N SER A 385 -6.32 11.55 23.91
CA SER A 385 -5.79 11.30 25.25
C SER A 385 -4.44 10.58 25.21
N TRP A 386 -3.62 10.80 26.25
CA TRP A 386 -2.34 10.09 26.45
C TRP A 386 -2.52 8.56 26.42
N GLN A 387 -3.65 8.04 26.91
CA GLN A 387 -3.93 6.59 26.90
C GLN A 387 -4.11 6.01 25.49
N HIS A 388 -4.73 6.76 24.57
CA HIS A 388 -4.84 6.33 23.17
C HIS A 388 -3.47 6.24 22.51
N MET A 389 -2.58 7.19 22.83
CA MET A 389 -1.21 7.21 22.34
C MET A 389 -0.35 6.11 22.96
N GLU A 390 -0.40 5.93 24.28
CA GLU A 390 0.34 4.88 24.97
C GLU A 390 -0.02 3.48 24.45
N ALA A 391 -1.30 3.23 24.18
CA ALA A 391 -1.77 1.96 23.62
C ALA A 391 -1.33 1.76 22.16
N ALA A 392 -1.44 2.79 21.33
CA ALA A 392 -0.93 2.77 19.96
C ALA A 392 0.58 2.47 19.94
N TRP A 393 1.37 3.17 20.75
CA TRP A 393 2.84 3.08 20.73
C TRP A 393 3.43 1.78 21.23
N LYS A 394 2.75 1.07 22.14
CA LYS A 394 3.20 -0.27 22.57
C LYS A 394 3.27 -1.26 21.40
N GLN A 395 2.55 -1.00 20.32
CA GLN A 395 2.39 -1.91 19.19
C GLN A 395 3.22 -1.55 17.94
N PHE A 396 3.65 -0.30 17.78
CA PHE A 396 4.43 0.14 16.61
C PHE A 396 5.94 -0.04 16.80
N LYS A 397 6.66 -0.08 15.67
CA LYS A 397 8.12 0.04 15.66
C LYS A 397 8.53 1.41 16.22
N VAL A 398 9.66 1.47 16.91
CA VAL A 398 10.17 2.66 17.60
C VAL A 398 10.26 3.89 16.69
N GLU A 399 10.66 3.69 15.45
CA GLU A 399 10.75 4.72 14.40
C GLU A 399 9.41 5.41 14.13
N GLU A 400 8.35 4.61 13.97
CA GLU A 400 7.00 5.09 13.68
C GLU A 400 6.38 5.75 14.91
N ALA A 401 6.61 5.19 16.10
CA ALA A 401 6.12 5.74 17.37
C ALA A 401 6.78 7.09 17.70
N ALA A 402 8.10 7.20 17.51
CA ALA A 402 8.85 8.44 17.74
C ALA A 402 8.43 9.55 16.76
N TRP A 403 8.34 9.22 15.46
CA TRP A 403 7.85 10.16 14.44
C TRP A 403 6.45 10.69 14.78
N MET A 404 5.53 9.80 15.13
CA MET A 404 4.14 10.13 15.45
C MET A 404 3.99 11.03 16.68
N ALA A 405 4.76 10.78 17.75
CA ALA A 405 4.76 11.62 18.94
C ALA A 405 5.23 13.05 18.64
N MET A 406 6.26 13.19 17.81
CA MET A 406 6.77 14.51 17.44
C MET A 406 5.83 15.30 16.54
N GLU A 407 5.23 14.65 15.55
CA GLU A 407 4.31 15.29 14.61
C GLU A 407 3.14 15.94 15.38
N LEU A 408 2.58 15.22 16.37
CA LEU A 408 1.50 15.72 17.21
C LEU A 408 1.93 16.84 18.16
N VAL A 409 3.12 16.74 18.78
CA VAL A 409 3.68 17.81 19.61
C VAL A 409 3.97 19.06 18.77
N ALA A 410 4.50 18.88 17.55
CA ALA A 410 4.80 19.99 16.63
C ALA A 410 3.55 20.72 16.14
N ARG A 411 2.43 20.01 16.01
CA ARG A 411 1.13 20.60 15.67
C ARG A 411 0.41 21.24 16.86
N GLY A 412 1.01 21.23 18.06
CA GLY A 412 0.39 21.77 19.28
C GLY A 412 -0.87 21.01 19.71
N ARG A 413 -1.04 19.77 19.23
CA ARG A 413 -2.23 18.93 19.49
C ARG A 413 -2.08 18.08 20.75
N LEU A 414 -0.97 18.25 21.48
CA LEU A 414 -0.69 17.64 22.77
C LEU A 414 -0.33 18.71 23.80
N PRO A 415 -1.31 19.52 24.23
CA PRO A 415 -1.07 20.57 25.22
C PRO A 415 -0.64 20.02 26.59
N ASP A 416 -1.01 18.78 26.92
CA ASP A 416 -0.86 18.21 28.27
C ASP A 416 0.17 17.09 28.41
N VAL A 417 1.05 16.88 27.42
CA VAL A 417 2.17 15.94 27.60
C VAL A 417 3.21 16.60 28.50
N THR A 418 3.22 16.19 29.76
CA THR A 418 4.22 16.65 30.71
C THR A 418 5.62 16.22 30.25
N GLN A 419 6.63 17.02 30.59
CA GLN A 419 8.04 16.65 30.38
C GLN A 419 8.37 15.26 30.95
N GLY A 420 7.68 14.86 32.03
CA GLY A 420 7.79 13.52 32.64
C GLY A 420 7.28 12.41 31.72
N GLN A 421 6.09 12.56 31.14
CA GLN A 421 5.49 11.60 30.21
C GLN A 421 6.32 11.44 28.93
N PHE A 422 6.84 12.53 28.36
CA PHE A 422 7.72 12.47 27.20
C PHE A 422 9.08 11.83 27.52
N LYS A 423 9.64 12.11 28.71
CA LYS A 423 10.88 11.46 29.18
C LYS A 423 10.66 9.95 29.40
N GLN A 424 9.51 9.57 29.95
CA GLN A 424 9.14 8.18 30.15
C GLN A 424 9.00 7.44 28.81
N LEU A 425 8.42 8.10 27.79
CA LEU A 425 8.37 7.61 26.42
C LEU A 425 9.77 7.32 25.87
N VAL A 426 10.68 8.31 25.91
CA VAL A 426 12.05 8.13 25.39
C VAL A 426 12.77 7.02 26.14
N ASN A 427 12.65 6.95 27.46
CA ASN A 427 13.27 5.89 28.26
C ASN A 427 12.72 4.51 27.90
N SER A 428 11.40 4.36 27.70
CA SER A 428 10.81 3.09 27.27
C SER A 428 11.24 2.67 25.86
N LEU A 429 11.55 3.61 24.97
CA LEU A 429 12.13 3.29 23.64
C LEU A 429 13.58 2.82 23.77
N LEU A 430 14.36 3.42 24.68
CA LEU A 430 15.75 3.02 24.95
C LEU A 430 15.85 1.67 25.68
N GLU A 431 14.92 1.36 26.58
CA GLU A 431 14.87 0.10 27.34
C GLU A 431 14.52 -1.12 26.46
N ARG A 432 13.87 -0.92 25.31
CA ARG A 432 13.56 -1.99 24.34
C ARG A 432 14.77 -2.43 23.51
N GLY A 433 15.93 -1.80 23.68
CA GLY A 433 17.18 -2.16 23.01
C GLY A 433 17.34 -1.56 21.61
N ASP A 434 16.50 -0.60 21.24
CA ASP A 434 16.53 0.06 19.94
C ASP A 434 17.63 1.15 19.87
N ASP A 435 18.23 1.33 18.69
CA ASP A 435 19.35 2.26 18.51
C ASP A 435 18.90 3.73 18.65
N VAL A 436 19.57 4.46 19.53
CA VAL A 436 19.47 5.91 19.69
C VAL A 436 19.66 6.64 18.36
N ALA A 437 20.51 6.14 17.44
CA ALA A 437 20.69 6.75 16.12
C ALA A 437 19.41 6.68 15.28
N THR A 438 18.65 5.60 15.40
CA THR A 438 17.36 5.41 14.73
C THR A 438 16.31 6.37 15.28
N VAL A 439 16.21 6.48 16.62
CA VAL A 439 15.32 7.43 17.29
C VAL A 439 15.66 8.88 16.87
N LEU A 440 16.95 9.22 16.83
CA LEU A 440 17.43 10.54 16.42
C LEU A 440 17.33 10.81 14.91
N GLY A 441 17.43 9.78 14.08
CA GLY A 441 17.22 9.86 12.63
C GLY A 441 15.76 10.16 12.29
N CYS A 442 14.82 9.50 12.97
CA CYS A 442 13.38 9.80 12.87
C CYS A 442 13.04 11.20 13.41
N LEU A 443 13.77 11.67 14.44
CA LEU A 443 13.68 13.04 14.96
C LEU A 443 14.10 14.13 13.95
N GLY A 444 14.65 13.76 12.80
CA GLY A 444 15.27 14.66 11.83
C GLY A 444 14.48 15.00 10.56
N VAL A 445 13.21 14.62 10.37
CA VAL A 445 12.53 14.86 9.08
C VAL A 445 11.35 15.84 9.19
N ARG A 446 11.50 16.94 8.42
CA ARG A 446 10.55 18.03 8.07
C ARG A 446 10.32 19.15 9.10
N ASP A 447 11.08 20.21 8.85
CA ASP A 447 10.95 21.60 9.32
C ASP A 447 11.23 21.89 10.80
N SER A 448 12.52 21.92 11.13
CA SER A 448 13.08 22.30 12.44
C SER A 448 12.97 23.80 12.77
N ARG A 449 12.42 24.63 11.86
CA ARG A 449 12.44 26.09 12.04
C ARG A 449 11.34 26.62 12.95
N THR A 450 10.25 25.90 13.19
CA THR A 450 9.05 26.46 13.87
C THR A 450 8.73 25.88 15.25
N ASN A 451 9.28 24.74 15.67
CA ASN A 451 8.88 24.12 16.92
C ASN A 451 9.84 24.42 18.11
N GLY A 452 9.40 25.26 19.04
CA GLY A 452 10.13 25.60 20.27
C GLY A 452 10.35 24.42 21.22
N ALA A 453 9.40 23.46 21.27
CA ALA A 453 9.51 22.26 22.11
C ALA A 453 10.59 21.30 21.58
N TYR A 454 10.70 21.15 20.25
CA TYR A 454 11.78 20.39 19.62
C TYR A 454 13.16 21.00 19.91
N ARG A 455 13.30 22.33 19.83
CA ARG A 455 14.57 23.00 20.17
C ARG A 455 14.90 22.92 21.66
N ALA A 456 13.90 22.92 22.54
CA ALA A 456 14.12 22.73 23.98
C ALA A 456 14.56 21.28 24.27
N PHE A 457 13.95 20.30 23.59
CA PHE A 457 14.30 18.89 23.69
C PHE A 457 15.70 18.58 23.13
N MET A 458 16.04 19.05 21.92
CA MET A 458 17.38 18.85 21.33
C MET A 458 18.49 19.56 22.13
N ARG A 459 18.15 20.59 22.91
CA ARG A 459 19.05 21.20 23.90
C ARG A 459 19.16 20.39 25.20
N SER A 460 18.18 19.55 25.51
CA SER A 460 18.16 18.68 26.69
C SER A 460 18.70 17.27 26.44
N LEU A 461 18.66 16.79 25.20
CA LEU A 461 19.38 15.60 24.75
C LEU A 461 20.87 15.91 24.81
N ASP A 462 21.63 15.06 25.50
CA ASP A 462 23.08 15.15 25.49
C ASP A 462 23.60 14.88 24.08
N ALA A 463 23.98 15.94 23.36
CA ALA A 463 24.41 15.90 21.97
C ALA A 463 25.55 14.90 21.71
N ALA A 464 26.31 14.54 22.75
CA ALA A 464 27.34 13.51 22.72
C ALA A 464 26.75 12.10 22.48
N HIS A 465 25.59 11.77 23.05
CA HIS A 465 24.96 10.46 22.85
C HIS A 465 24.50 10.26 21.40
N GLY A 466 23.96 11.28 20.75
CA GLY A 466 23.55 11.20 19.35
C GLY A 466 24.71 11.07 18.37
N LEU A 467 25.81 11.78 18.66
CA LEU A 467 27.05 11.67 17.91
C LEU A 467 27.68 10.26 18.05
N ALA A 468 27.61 9.68 19.25
CA ALA A 468 28.14 8.36 19.54
C ALA A 468 27.40 7.27 18.76
N SER A 469 26.07 7.28 18.77
CA SER A 469 25.26 6.26 18.11
C SER A 469 25.38 6.29 16.60
N LEU A 470 25.39 7.49 15.98
CA LEU A 470 25.65 7.62 14.55
C LEU A 470 27.05 7.14 14.16
N ALA A 471 28.02 7.23 15.06
CA ALA A 471 29.35 6.70 14.82
C ALA A 471 29.42 5.15 14.90
N VAL A 472 28.47 4.48 15.56
CA VAL A 472 28.43 3.00 15.63
C VAL A 472 27.93 2.39 14.32
N GLY A 473 26.87 2.94 13.73
CA GLY A 473 26.16 2.33 12.58
C GLY A 473 26.00 3.22 11.35
N GLY A 474 26.39 4.49 11.40
CA GLY A 474 26.16 5.47 10.32
C GLY A 474 27.34 5.65 9.37
N SER A 475 27.07 6.22 8.20
CA SER A 475 28.10 6.66 7.25
C SER A 475 28.67 8.04 7.63
N VAL A 476 29.85 8.37 7.10
CA VAL A 476 30.43 9.73 7.24
C VAL A 476 29.44 10.81 6.77
N VAL A 477 28.65 10.54 5.72
CA VAL A 477 27.63 11.47 5.21
C VAL A 477 26.54 11.72 6.26
N ALA A 478 26.12 10.70 7.01
CA ALA A 478 25.15 10.86 8.09
C ALA A 478 25.72 11.70 9.26
N LEU A 479 27.01 11.53 9.57
CA LEU A 479 27.70 12.36 10.57
C LEU A 479 27.80 13.83 10.13
N GLU A 480 28.14 14.08 8.87
CA GLU A 480 28.21 15.45 8.32
C GLU A 480 26.85 16.14 8.34
N ASP A 481 25.80 15.44 7.93
CA ASP A 481 24.43 15.95 7.95
C ASP A 481 23.98 16.26 9.40
N TYR A 482 24.25 15.36 10.34
CA TYR A 482 23.92 15.57 11.76
C TYR A 482 24.65 16.79 12.35
N VAL A 483 25.95 16.93 12.12
CA VAL A 483 26.73 18.07 12.63
C VAL A 483 26.27 19.39 11.99
N GLY A 484 26.00 19.39 10.68
CA GLY A 484 25.43 20.55 10.00
C GLY A 484 24.10 21.00 10.61
N ARG A 485 23.24 20.04 10.99
CA ARG A 485 21.94 20.32 11.64
C ARG A 485 22.11 20.84 13.06
N MET A 486 22.99 20.26 13.87
CA MET A 486 23.22 20.73 15.24
C MET A 486 23.80 22.15 15.26
N ALA A 487 24.69 22.46 14.33
CA ALA A 487 25.19 23.82 14.13
C ALA A 487 24.07 24.80 13.73
N ALA A 488 23.18 24.42 12.80
CA ALA A 488 22.03 25.23 12.40
C ALA A 488 21.03 25.48 13.56
N LEU A 489 21.00 24.60 14.55
CA LEU A 489 20.20 24.74 15.77
C LEU A 489 20.92 25.51 16.90
N GLY A 490 22.17 25.94 16.69
CA GLY A 490 22.98 26.62 17.70
C GLY A 490 23.40 25.71 18.86
N VAL A 491 23.40 24.38 18.66
CA VAL A 491 23.81 23.41 19.67
C VAL A 491 25.29 23.11 19.51
N ALA A 492 26.09 23.49 20.50
CA ALA A 492 27.51 23.14 20.54
C ALA A 492 27.67 21.64 20.81
N LEU A 493 28.33 20.93 19.90
CA LEU A 493 28.67 19.52 20.07
C LEU A 493 29.78 19.38 21.11
N ARG A 494 29.61 18.45 22.04
CA ARG A 494 30.65 18.07 22.99
C ARG A 494 31.48 16.92 22.41
N PRO A 495 32.80 16.89 22.66
CA PRO A 495 33.61 15.73 22.36
C PRO A 495 33.06 14.45 23.00
N LEU A 496 33.19 13.31 22.32
CA LEU A 496 32.77 12.03 22.84
C LEU A 496 33.60 11.58 24.03
N GLU A 497 32.92 11.18 25.10
CA GLU A 497 33.54 10.58 26.28
C GLU A 497 34.16 9.21 25.95
N PRO A 498 35.25 8.81 26.62
CA PRO A 498 35.92 7.52 26.39
C PRO A 498 35.01 6.28 26.49
N GLY A 499 33.94 6.34 27.30
CA GLY A 499 32.97 5.26 27.41
C GLY A 499 32.08 5.08 26.17
N MET A 500 31.78 6.17 25.45
CA MET A 500 30.96 6.16 24.23
C MET A 500 31.77 5.72 23.00
N LEU A 501 33.07 6.03 23.03
CA LEU A 501 34.05 5.63 22.02
C LEU A 501 34.15 4.13 21.80
N ARG A 502 33.99 3.32 22.86
CA ARG A 502 34.06 1.85 22.74
C ARG A 502 32.97 1.28 21.82
N LYS A 503 31.81 1.96 21.72
CA LYS A 503 30.74 1.54 20.83
C LYS A 503 31.02 1.97 19.38
N ALA A 504 31.59 3.17 19.18
CA ALA A 504 31.97 3.69 17.86
C ALA A 504 33.23 3.04 17.25
N ALA A 505 33.99 2.27 18.06
CA ALA A 505 35.26 1.66 17.68
C ALA A 505 35.18 0.72 16.46
N ALA A 506 33.99 0.22 16.13
CA ALA A 506 33.76 -0.66 14.99
C ALA A 506 33.77 0.05 13.62
N ASN A 507 33.71 1.39 13.58
CA ASN A 507 33.63 2.17 12.35
C ASN A 507 34.81 3.15 12.23
N GLN A 508 35.90 2.68 11.62
CA GLN A 508 37.16 3.43 11.52
C GLN A 508 37.00 4.77 10.77
N ALA A 509 36.16 4.81 9.73
CA ALA A 509 35.89 6.02 8.96
C ALA A 509 35.18 7.10 9.80
N ALA A 510 34.21 6.70 10.63
CA ALA A 510 33.56 7.59 11.57
C ALA A 510 34.54 8.14 12.62
N LEU A 511 35.44 7.30 13.15
CA LEU A 511 36.44 7.71 14.13
C LEU A 511 37.45 8.73 13.54
N GLU A 512 37.93 8.49 12.33
CA GLU A 512 38.82 9.41 11.64
C GLU A 512 38.14 10.75 11.37
N TRP A 513 36.88 10.72 10.94
CA TRP A 513 36.07 11.92 10.74
C TRP A 513 35.88 12.72 12.04
N LEU A 514 35.51 12.03 13.14
CA LEU A 514 35.35 12.64 14.47
C LEU A 514 36.66 13.26 14.97
N ARG A 515 37.79 12.60 14.70
CA ARG A 515 39.13 13.04 15.11
C ARG A 515 39.52 14.31 14.35
N GLY A 516 39.29 14.35 13.03
CA GLY A 516 39.54 15.52 12.19
C GLY A 516 38.73 16.76 12.60
N ARG A 517 37.61 16.58 13.31
CA ARG A 517 36.72 17.65 13.78
C ARG A 517 36.96 18.05 15.24
N GLY A 518 37.90 17.42 15.95
CA GLY A 518 38.12 17.66 17.39
C GLY A 518 36.96 17.22 18.28
N LEU A 519 36.09 16.33 17.77
CA LEU A 519 34.93 15.79 18.51
C LEU A 519 35.29 14.50 19.27
N LEU A 520 36.58 14.24 19.39
CA LEU A 520 37.19 13.10 20.05
C LEU A 520 38.12 13.64 21.13
N LEU A 521 37.85 13.32 22.40
CA LEU A 521 38.81 13.63 23.46
C LEU A 521 40.09 12.84 23.17
N ALA A 522 41.23 13.53 23.15
CA ALA A 522 42.53 12.87 23.09
C ALA A 522 42.59 11.87 24.24
N GLN A 523 42.76 10.58 23.94
CA GLN A 523 43.00 9.60 24.97
C GLN A 523 44.28 10.02 25.69
N GLN A 524 44.13 10.50 26.93
CA GLN A 524 45.27 10.64 27.82
C GLN A 524 45.81 9.23 28.02
N GLY A 525 47.08 9.03 27.63
CA GLY A 525 47.67 7.71 27.41
C GLY A 525 47.33 6.68 28.49
N VAL A 526 46.81 5.55 28.02
CA VAL A 526 46.85 4.25 28.71
C VAL A 526 47.80 3.37 27.94
#